data_AF-A0A952AZW4-F1
#
_entry.id   AF-A0A952AZW4-F1
#
_cell.length_a   1.000
_cell.length_b   1.000
_cell.length_c   1.000
_cell.angle_alpha   90.00
_cell.angle_beta   90.00
_cell.angle_gamma   90.00
#
_symmetry.space_group_name_H-M   'P 1'
#
loop_
_entity.id
_entity.type
_entity.pdbx_description
1 polymer ?
#
loop_
_entity_poly.entity_id
_entity_poly.type
_entity_poly.pdbx_seq_one_letter_code
_entity_poly.pdbx_strand_id
1 'polypeptide(L)'
;MNIKGSSLIRFLTVAIVYAVFAEHLYRPYLSRFDRWQYLLVVNVCLASLGCYVLSRRWVAGFAESFFAGAIYGFGPFMLGLAKFHPTTGLLAAAIPWLFCPAAFGFKEKWRWLRIPLVVLPFLAIVFFFQASTHYRLFPVSTQASLNTADLTGLLAPLITAKQNLTLIGFYHIPIAALVIGVSMLLAARRYSVILIVAVGTTLAFCGSFYEVSPVIWLAVPVLCCSVLIGAGMQGLASAGFADRGWILVTSAIMAALAIATLLLASKYFQTFLGLGAGYAKLFTEAGKMYVLGAIVAAIIFFMIRAKLRMRLFRQLVLCAAMAVDIFIGARYIVDKIM
;
A
#
# COMPACT_ATOMS: atom_id res chain seq x y z
N MET A 1 -17.40 22.15 4.04
CA MET A 1 -16.01 21.95 4.54
C MET A 1 -15.30 23.28 4.37
N ASN A 2 -15.00 24.04 5.43
CA ASN A 2 -14.33 25.33 5.30
C ASN A 2 -12.84 25.05 5.05
N ILE A 3 -12.45 24.92 3.78
CA ILE A 3 -11.08 24.62 3.39
C ILE A 3 -10.26 25.86 3.71
N LYS A 4 -9.64 25.91 4.90
CA LYS A 4 -8.60 26.90 5.18
C LYS A 4 -7.58 26.83 4.04
N GLY A 5 -7.18 27.97 3.46
CA GLY A 5 -6.32 28.01 2.27
C GLY A 5 -5.07 27.12 2.35
N SER A 6 -4.49 26.95 3.54
CA SER A 6 -3.39 26.01 3.81
C SER A 6 -3.68 24.55 3.43
N SER A 7 -4.92 24.09 3.58
CA SER A 7 -5.32 22.72 3.25
C SER A 7 -5.43 22.50 1.74
N LEU A 8 -5.85 23.53 0.98
CA LEU A 8 -5.93 23.45 -0.47
C LEU A 8 -4.53 23.37 -1.08
N ILE A 9 -3.62 24.23 -0.61
CA ILE A 9 -2.21 24.25 -1.07
C ILE A 9 -1.58 22.86 -0.85
N ARG A 10 -1.72 22.28 0.35
CA ARG A 10 -1.20 20.93 0.64
C ARG A 10 -1.78 19.86 -0.27
N PHE A 11 -3.08 19.91 -0.54
CA PHE A 11 -3.72 18.96 -1.45
C PHE A 11 -3.16 19.10 -2.88
N LEU A 12 -3.05 20.32 -3.40
CA LEU A 12 -2.49 20.60 -4.72
C LEU A 12 -1.03 20.17 -4.82
N THR A 13 -0.22 20.44 -3.79
CA THR A 13 1.18 19.96 -3.74
C THR A 13 1.25 18.45 -3.88
N VAL A 14 0.45 17.71 -3.11
CA VAL A 14 0.42 16.24 -3.17
C VAL A 14 -0.04 15.75 -4.53
N ALA A 15 -1.06 16.38 -5.13
CA ALA A 15 -1.54 16.05 -6.47
C ALA A 15 -0.44 16.23 -7.53
N ILE A 16 0.29 17.34 -7.48
CA ILE A 16 1.40 17.62 -8.41
C ILE A 16 2.51 16.58 -8.22
N VAL A 17 2.93 16.30 -6.97
CA VAL A 17 4.00 15.32 -6.72
C VAL A 17 3.61 13.93 -7.22
N TYR A 18 2.38 13.47 -6.96
CA TYR A 18 1.92 12.18 -7.49
C TYR A 18 1.84 12.17 -9.01
N ALA A 19 1.34 13.23 -9.64
CA ALA A 19 1.27 13.33 -11.10
C ALA A 19 2.67 13.29 -11.74
N VAL A 20 3.62 14.08 -11.21
CA VAL A 20 5.02 14.09 -11.68
C VAL A 20 5.67 12.73 -11.47
N PHE A 21 5.43 12.07 -10.34
CA PHE A 21 5.99 10.75 -10.09
C PHE A 21 5.37 9.68 -11.01
N ALA A 22 4.06 9.73 -11.26
CA ALA A 22 3.40 8.84 -12.21
C ALA A 22 3.90 9.07 -13.64
N GLU A 23 4.04 10.32 -14.06
CA GLU A 23 4.62 10.67 -15.36
C GLU A 23 6.04 10.13 -15.46
N HIS A 24 6.90 10.39 -14.46
CA HIS A 24 8.27 9.86 -14.44
C HIS A 24 8.31 8.34 -14.58
N LEU A 25 7.43 7.63 -13.88
CA LEU A 25 7.34 6.18 -13.88
C LEU A 25 6.91 5.61 -15.24
N TYR A 26 5.92 6.22 -15.88
CA TYR A 26 5.34 5.71 -17.13
C TYR A 26 5.93 6.33 -18.40
N ARG A 27 6.68 7.44 -18.31
CA ARG A 27 7.28 8.16 -19.45
C ARG A 27 7.99 7.26 -20.47
N PRO A 28 8.77 6.24 -20.08
CA PRO A 28 9.43 5.35 -21.05
C PRO A 28 8.45 4.53 -21.91
N TYR A 29 7.22 4.35 -21.45
CA TYR A 29 6.20 3.47 -22.03
C TYR A 29 5.07 4.23 -22.73
N LEU A 30 4.92 5.54 -22.48
CA LEU A 30 3.81 6.36 -23.00
C LEU A 30 3.69 6.33 -24.53
N SER A 31 4.79 6.17 -25.27
CA SER A 31 4.76 6.12 -26.73
C SER A 31 4.13 4.83 -27.28
N ARG A 32 4.01 3.78 -26.44
CA ARG A 32 3.40 2.50 -26.77
C ARG A 32 1.97 2.38 -26.24
N PHE A 33 1.47 3.42 -25.57
CA PHE A 33 0.18 3.36 -24.90
C PHE A 33 -0.98 3.50 -25.87
N ASP A 34 -1.90 2.55 -25.81
CA ASP A 34 -3.24 2.70 -26.38
C ASP A 34 -4.06 3.70 -25.56
N ARG A 35 -5.17 4.18 -26.13
CA ARG A 35 -6.09 5.15 -25.48
C ARG A 35 -6.49 4.73 -24.06
N TRP A 36 -6.68 3.44 -23.81
CA TRP A 36 -7.07 2.91 -22.49
C TRP A 36 -5.91 2.82 -21.50
N GLN A 37 -4.67 2.64 -21.96
CA GLN A 37 -3.50 2.48 -21.08
C GLN A 37 -3.11 3.78 -20.39
N TYR A 38 -3.48 4.95 -20.94
CA TYR A 38 -3.38 6.22 -20.22
C TYR A 38 -4.17 6.24 -18.90
N LEU A 39 -5.22 5.42 -18.77
CA LEU A 39 -5.94 5.29 -17.49
C LEU A 39 -5.04 4.75 -16.39
N LEU A 40 -3.97 4.00 -16.69
CA LEU A 40 -3.05 3.50 -15.66
C LEU A 40 -2.40 4.65 -14.88
N VAL A 41 -1.96 5.71 -15.58
CA VAL A 41 -1.38 6.92 -14.97
C VAL A 41 -2.42 7.65 -14.13
N VAL A 42 -3.64 7.78 -14.64
CA VAL A 42 -4.74 8.45 -13.93
C VAL A 42 -5.15 7.67 -12.69
N ASN A 43 -5.24 6.34 -12.80
CA ASN A 43 -5.67 5.45 -11.72
C ASN A 43 -4.72 5.52 -10.53
N VAL A 44 -3.39 5.45 -10.75
CA VAL A 44 -2.43 5.54 -9.63
C VAL A 44 -2.50 6.90 -8.94
N CYS A 45 -2.67 8.00 -9.70
CA CYS A 45 -2.85 9.34 -9.13
C CYS A 45 -4.14 9.47 -8.31
N LEU A 46 -5.26 9.00 -8.86
CA LEU A 46 -6.57 9.04 -8.18
C LEU A 46 -6.59 8.14 -6.94
N ALA A 47 -5.99 6.96 -7.01
CA ALA A 47 -5.86 6.05 -5.88
C ALA A 47 -5.03 6.70 -4.76
N SER A 48 -3.86 7.25 -5.11
CA SER A 48 -2.98 7.91 -4.14
C SER A 48 -3.62 9.16 -3.52
N LEU A 49 -4.31 9.97 -4.32
CA LEU A 49 -5.03 11.15 -3.82
C LEU A 49 -6.20 10.78 -2.91
N GLY A 50 -7.00 9.81 -3.32
CA GLY A 50 -8.13 9.34 -2.51
C GLY A 50 -7.67 8.78 -1.17
N CYS A 51 -6.61 7.97 -1.18
CA CYS A 51 -6.03 7.42 0.05
C CYS A 51 -5.37 8.51 0.92
N TYR A 52 -4.67 9.48 0.32
CA TYR A 52 -4.17 10.66 1.04
C TYR A 52 -5.30 11.38 1.79
N VAL A 53 -6.38 11.74 1.08
CA VAL A 53 -7.54 12.44 1.66
C VAL A 53 -8.17 11.60 2.76
N LEU A 54 -8.45 10.33 2.50
CA LEU A 54 -9.05 9.41 3.47
C LEU A 54 -8.19 9.28 4.74
N SER A 55 -6.87 9.14 4.58
CA SER A 55 -5.94 8.96 5.70
C SER A 55 -5.91 10.16 6.65
N ARG A 56 -6.21 11.39 6.18
CA ARG A 56 -6.27 12.62 7.00
C ARG A 56 -7.24 12.50 8.18
N ARG A 57 -8.19 11.57 8.13
CA ARG A 57 -9.12 11.30 9.23
C ARG A 57 -8.43 10.74 10.48
N TRP A 58 -7.34 9.99 10.30
CA TRP A 58 -6.63 9.28 11.38
C TRP A 58 -5.15 9.66 11.50
N VAL A 59 -4.57 10.21 10.44
CA VAL A 59 -3.18 10.64 10.36
C VAL A 59 -3.12 12.17 10.31
N ALA A 60 -2.54 12.76 11.35
CA ALA A 60 -2.40 14.21 11.48
C ALA A 60 -1.24 14.77 10.65
N GLY A 61 -0.14 14.02 10.56
CA GLY A 61 1.07 14.42 9.86
C GLY A 61 0.92 14.45 8.34
N PHE A 62 1.47 15.48 7.69
CA PHE A 62 1.34 15.67 6.23
C PHE A 62 2.12 14.60 5.46
N ALA A 63 3.38 14.37 5.82
CA ALA A 63 4.24 13.38 5.15
C ALA A 63 3.70 11.97 5.33
N GLU A 64 3.15 11.67 6.50
CA GLU A 64 2.61 10.37 6.86
C GLU A 64 1.34 10.05 6.06
N SER A 65 0.46 11.03 5.86
CA SER A 65 -0.68 10.91 4.94
C SER A 65 -0.24 10.82 3.48
N PHE A 66 0.82 11.55 3.10
CA PHE A 66 1.41 11.47 1.77
C PHE A 66 1.93 10.06 1.49
N PHE A 67 2.71 9.46 2.40
CA PHE A 67 3.18 8.09 2.20
C PHE A 67 2.05 7.05 2.25
N ALA A 68 1.00 7.24 3.05
CA ALA A 68 -0.18 6.38 2.97
C ALA A 68 -0.79 6.38 1.56
N GLY A 69 -0.96 7.56 0.96
CA GLY A 69 -1.43 7.70 -0.42
C GLY A 69 -0.47 7.09 -1.44
N ALA A 70 0.83 7.37 -1.32
CA ALA A 70 1.84 6.85 -2.22
C ALA A 70 1.89 5.30 -2.20
N ILE A 71 1.80 4.69 -1.01
CA ILE A 71 1.81 3.24 -0.84
C ILE A 71 0.56 2.60 -1.43
N TYR A 72 -0.61 3.24 -1.34
CA TYR A 72 -1.81 2.68 -1.95
C TYR A 72 -1.76 2.76 -3.48
N GLY A 73 -1.53 3.94 -4.04
CA GLY A 73 -1.63 4.15 -5.49
C GLY A 73 -0.40 3.73 -6.29
N PHE A 74 0.81 3.86 -5.72
CA PHE A 74 2.05 3.37 -6.33
C PHE A 74 2.53 2.07 -5.69
N GLY A 75 1.71 1.39 -4.89
CA GLY A 75 2.08 0.12 -4.26
C GLY A 75 2.11 -1.05 -5.23
N PRO A 76 2.74 -2.17 -4.85
CA PRO A 76 2.78 -3.39 -5.68
C PRO A 76 1.39 -3.86 -6.13
N PHE A 77 0.39 -3.80 -5.25
CA PHE A 77 -0.99 -4.15 -5.58
C PHE A 77 -1.55 -3.32 -6.72
N MET A 78 -1.54 -1.99 -6.58
CA MET A 78 -2.15 -1.09 -7.55
C MET A 78 -1.41 -1.09 -8.89
N LEU A 79 -0.07 -1.10 -8.87
CA LEU A 79 0.74 -1.23 -10.08
C LEU A 79 0.55 -2.60 -10.74
N GLY A 80 0.38 -3.66 -9.93
CA GLY A 80 0.10 -5.02 -10.39
C GLY A 80 -1.20 -5.14 -11.18
N LEU A 81 -2.19 -4.27 -10.92
CA LEU A 81 -3.44 -4.24 -11.67
C LEU A 81 -3.26 -3.85 -13.14
N ALA A 82 -2.10 -3.30 -13.53
CA ALA A 82 -1.78 -3.00 -14.92
C ALA A 82 -1.66 -4.27 -15.80
N LYS A 83 -1.53 -5.46 -15.20
CA LYS A 83 -1.61 -6.75 -15.90
C LYS A 83 -3.03 -7.08 -16.39
N PHE A 84 -4.04 -6.39 -15.85
CA PHE A 84 -5.45 -6.57 -16.18
C PHE A 84 -5.97 -5.39 -17.01
N HIS A 85 -7.26 -5.39 -17.32
CA HIS A 85 -7.86 -4.27 -18.04
C HIS A 85 -7.76 -2.97 -17.20
N PRO A 86 -7.44 -1.81 -17.79
CA PRO A 86 -7.22 -0.56 -17.04
C PRO A 86 -8.41 -0.10 -16.19
N THR A 87 -9.63 -0.53 -16.51
CA THR A 87 -10.83 -0.21 -15.71
C THR A 87 -10.83 -0.91 -14.35
N THR A 88 -10.09 -2.01 -14.19
CA THR A 88 -9.84 -2.65 -12.88
C THR A 88 -9.11 -1.70 -11.94
N GLY A 89 -8.06 -1.04 -12.45
CA GLY A 89 -7.35 0.00 -11.72
C GLY A 89 -8.29 1.16 -11.38
N LEU A 90 -9.18 1.55 -12.29
CA LEU A 90 -10.13 2.64 -12.04
C LEU A 90 -11.08 2.31 -10.87
N LEU A 91 -11.60 1.08 -10.83
CA LEU A 91 -12.43 0.61 -9.73
C LEU A 91 -11.65 0.62 -8.41
N ALA A 92 -10.42 0.10 -8.39
CA ALA A 92 -9.57 0.15 -7.19
C ALA A 92 -9.29 1.59 -6.75
N ALA A 93 -8.98 2.48 -7.69
CA ALA A 93 -8.71 3.89 -7.43
C ALA A 93 -9.94 4.65 -6.87
N ALA A 94 -11.16 4.18 -7.15
CA ALA A 94 -12.39 4.76 -6.63
C ALA A 94 -12.68 4.40 -5.17
N ILE A 95 -12.18 3.26 -4.67
CA ILE A 95 -12.49 2.74 -3.32
C ILE A 95 -12.18 3.75 -2.19
N PRO A 96 -11.02 4.42 -2.15
CA PRO A 96 -10.75 5.42 -1.12
C PRO A 96 -11.76 6.57 -1.12
N TRP A 97 -12.20 7.01 -2.32
CA TRP A 97 -13.17 8.08 -2.47
C TRP A 97 -14.56 7.66 -1.97
N LEU A 98 -14.94 6.41 -2.19
CA LEU A 98 -16.21 5.86 -1.71
C LEU A 98 -16.26 5.76 -0.18
N PHE A 99 -15.11 5.58 0.49
CA PHE A 99 -15.01 5.63 1.95
C PHE A 99 -15.00 7.05 2.52
N CYS A 100 -14.64 8.08 1.75
CA CYS A 100 -14.55 9.46 2.24
C CYS A 100 -15.87 10.00 2.84
N PRO A 101 -17.05 9.82 2.22
CA PRO A 101 -18.33 10.18 2.81
C PRO A 101 -18.57 9.55 4.18
N ALA A 102 -18.26 8.26 4.36
CA ALA A 102 -18.38 7.59 5.65
C ALA A 102 -17.40 8.14 6.70
N ALA A 103 -16.18 8.49 6.28
CA ALA A 103 -15.12 8.98 7.16
C ALA A 103 -15.34 10.43 7.64
N PHE A 104 -15.88 11.29 6.78
CA PHE A 104 -15.98 12.74 7.01
C PHE A 104 -17.41 13.31 7.09
N GLY A 105 -18.41 12.62 6.53
CA GLY A 105 -19.67 13.23 6.11
C GLY A 105 -20.65 13.63 7.21
N PHE A 106 -20.59 13.04 8.40
CA PHE A 106 -21.70 13.19 9.36
C PHE A 106 -21.32 13.80 10.71
N LYS A 107 -22.02 14.89 11.04
CA LYS A 107 -22.20 15.42 12.40
C LYS A 107 -22.96 14.42 13.26
N GLU A 108 -22.87 14.59 14.58
CA GLU A 108 -23.36 13.63 15.60
C GLU A 108 -24.79 13.13 15.40
N LYS A 109 -25.69 13.99 14.90
CA LYS A 109 -27.11 13.69 14.70
C LYS A 109 -27.42 12.63 13.62
N TRP A 110 -26.49 12.34 12.70
CA TRP A 110 -26.72 11.44 11.55
C TRP A 110 -25.75 10.25 11.52
N ARG A 111 -25.29 9.80 12.70
CA ARG A 111 -24.30 8.72 12.82
C ARG A 111 -24.76 7.40 12.18
N TRP A 112 -26.05 7.09 12.19
CA TRP A 112 -26.58 5.84 11.64
C TRP A 112 -26.37 5.72 10.13
N LEU A 113 -26.36 6.84 9.39
CA LEU A 113 -26.04 6.85 7.95
C LEU A 113 -24.60 6.45 7.64
N ARG A 114 -23.70 6.37 8.63
CA ARG A 114 -22.34 5.88 8.39
C ARG A 114 -22.31 4.41 7.99
N ILE A 115 -23.22 3.60 8.52
CA ILE A 115 -23.27 2.16 8.25
C ILE A 115 -23.48 1.89 6.74
N PRO A 116 -24.53 2.40 6.08
CA PRO A 116 -24.71 2.18 4.64
C PRO A 116 -23.57 2.79 3.81
N LEU A 117 -22.99 3.92 4.22
CA LEU A 117 -21.85 4.50 3.50
C LEU A 117 -20.55 3.69 3.63
N VAL A 118 -20.34 2.94 4.72
CA VAL A 118 -19.20 2.02 4.84
C VAL A 118 -19.34 0.82 3.91
N VAL A 119 -20.58 0.41 3.61
CA VAL A 119 -20.88 -0.70 2.71
C VAL A 119 -20.79 -0.27 1.22
N LEU A 120 -20.86 1.04 0.94
CA LEU A 120 -20.84 1.59 -0.41
C LEU A 120 -19.68 1.10 -1.31
N PRO A 121 -18.42 1.01 -0.85
CA PRO A 121 -17.33 0.51 -1.70
C PRO A 121 -17.52 -0.95 -2.11
N PHE A 122 -18.09 -1.77 -1.23
CA PHE A 122 -18.38 -3.18 -1.52
C PHE A 122 -19.50 -3.30 -2.56
N LEU A 123 -20.57 -2.51 -2.41
CA LEU A 123 -21.67 -2.48 -3.39
C LEU A 123 -21.21 -1.96 -4.75
N ALA A 124 -20.33 -0.94 -4.77
CA ALA A 124 -19.78 -0.41 -6.00
C ALA A 124 -18.96 -1.46 -6.75
N ILE A 125 -18.17 -2.29 -6.04
CA ILE A 125 -17.45 -3.41 -6.65
C ILE A 125 -18.42 -4.41 -7.30
N VAL A 126 -19.45 -4.86 -6.57
CA VAL A 126 -20.44 -5.81 -7.09
C VAL A 126 -21.16 -5.24 -8.31
N PHE A 127 -21.69 -4.01 -8.19
CA PHE A 127 -22.40 -3.34 -9.27
C PHE A 127 -21.52 -3.12 -10.50
N PHE A 128 -20.24 -2.77 -10.29
CA PHE A 128 -19.29 -2.61 -11.40
C PHE A 128 -19.09 -3.91 -12.17
N PHE A 129 -18.93 -5.04 -11.48
CA PHE A 129 -18.78 -6.34 -12.15
C PHE A 129 -20.06 -6.77 -12.86
N GLN A 130 -21.24 -6.56 -12.25
CA GLN A 130 -22.54 -6.83 -12.88
C GLN A 130 -22.80 -5.95 -14.12
N ALA A 131 -22.44 -4.67 -14.05
CA ALA A 131 -22.52 -3.80 -15.22
C ALA A 131 -21.52 -4.24 -16.29
N SER A 132 -20.30 -4.62 -15.88
CA SER A 132 -19.26 -5.08 -16.81
C SER A 132 -19.67 -6.35 -17.56
N THR A 133 -20.32 -7.32 -16.89
CA THR A 133 -20.85 -8.51 -17.56
C THR A 133 -21.93 -8.16 -18.58
N HIS A 134 -22.82 -7.21 -18.26
CA HIS A 134 -23.82 -6.71 -19.21
C HIS A 134 -23.20 -6.07 -20.45
N TYR A 135 -22.14 -5.27 -20.29
CA TYR A 135 -21.42 -4.61 -21.38
C TYR A 135 -20.29 -5.46 -22.01
N ARG A 136 -20.15 -6.74 -21.62
CA ARG A 136 -19.08 -7.65 -22.06
C ARG A 136 -17.66 -7.10 -21.82
N LEU A 137 -17.50 -6.32 -20.77
CA LEU A 137 -16.21 -5.89 -20.26
C LEU A 137 -15.72 -6.91 -19.24
N PHE A 138 -14.51 -7.43 -19.43
CA PHE A 138 -13.90 -8.40 -18.51
C PHE A 138 -12.73 -7.73 -17.77
N PRO A 139 -13.00 -6.97 -16.69
CA PRO A 139 -11.97 -6.19 -16.01
C PRO A 139 -10.86 -7.10 -15.47
N VAL A 140 -11.25 -8.19 -14.80
CA VAL A 140 -10.36 -9.26 -14.29
C VAL A 140 -11.10 -10.58 -14.44
N SER A 141 -10.38 -11.67 -14.71
CA SER A 141 -10.95 -13.01 -14.68
C SER A 141 -11.56 -13.32 -13.31
N THR A 142 -12.79 -13.85 -13.31
CA THR A 142 -13.48 -14.34 -12.11
C THR A 142 -12.79 -15.59 -11.54
N GLN A 143 -12.00 -16.29 -12.36
CA GLN A 143 -11.19 -17.43 -11.96
C GLN A 143 -9.83 -17.03 -11.37
N ALA A 144 -9.47 -15.74 -11.38
CA ALA A 144 -8.27 -15.26 -10.72
C ALA A 144 -8.44 -15.36 -9.19
N SER A 145 -8.15 -16.53 -8.64
CA SER A 145 -8.14 -16.77 -7.20
C SER A 145 -6.78 -16.44 -6.62
N LEU A 146 -6.78 -16.03 -5.36
CA LEU A 146 -5.54 -15.87 -4.60
C LEU A 146 -5.12 -17.23 -4.06
N ASN A 147 -3.91 -17.65 -4.39
CA ASN A 147 -3.32 -18.82 -3.77
C ASN A 147 -2.64 -18.42 -2.46
N THR A 148 -2.54 -19.34 -1.50
CA THR A 148 -1.75 -19.10 -0.27
C THR A 148 -0.28 -18.85 -0.61
N ALA A 149 0.21 -19.38 -1.73
CA ALA A 149 1.52 -19.05 -2.28
C ALA A 149 1.67 -17.55 -2.62
N ASP A 150 0.61 -16.85 -3.00
CA ASP A 150 0.67 -15.42 -3.35
C ASP A 150 0.90 -14.53 -2.12
N LEU A 151 0.62 -15.04 -0.90
CA LEU A 151 0.98 -14.37 0.35
C LEU A 151 2.50 -14.20 0.49
N THR A 152 3.32 -15.01 -0.18
CA THR A 152 4.77 -14.80 -0.21
C THR A 152 5.13 -13.46 -0.86
N GLY A 153 4.27 -12.93 -1.74
CA GLY A 153 4.37 -11.59 -2.30
C GLY A 153 4.33 -10.48 -1.26
N LEU A 154 3.70 -10.71 -0.09
CA LEU A 154 3.69 -9.73 1.00
C LEU A 154 5.10 -9.46 1.54
N LEU A 155 5.99 -10.47 1.45
CA LEU A 155 7.36 -10.38 1.94
C LEU A 155 8.36 -10.06 0.84
N ALA A 156 8.08 -10.46 -0.41
CA ALA A 156 8.99 -10.27 -1.54
C ALA A 156 8.21 -9.90 -2.83
N PRO A 157 7.62 -8.69 -2.91
CA PRO A 157 6.80 -8.30 -4.05
C PRO A 157 7.56 -8.27 -5.38
N LEU A 158 8.88 -8.06 -5.35
CA LEU A 158 9.72 -8.05 -6.55
C LEU A 158 9.78 -9.41 -7.24
N ILE A 159 9.55 -10.50 -6.51
CA ILE A 159 9.63 -11.88 -7.01
C ILE A 159 8.33 -12.29 -7.66
N THR A 160 7.21 -11.99 -7.02
CA THR A 160 5.87 -12.20 -7.59
C THR A 160 5.67 -11.40 -8.86
N ALA A 161 6.31 -10.21 -8.99
CA ALA A 161 6.33 -9.45 -10.25
C ALA A 161 6.84 -10.31 -11.42
N LYS A 162 7.96 -11.02 -11.21
CA LYS A 162 8.62 -11.84 -12.22
C LYS A 162 7.85 -13.12 -12.55
N GLN A 163 7.11 -13.68 -11.59
CA GLN A 163 6.38 -14.95 -11.76
C GLN A 163 5.00 -14.79 -12.41
N ASN A 164 4.67 -13.59 -12.91
CA ASN A 164 3.34 -13.26 -13.41
C ASN A 164 2.19 -13.47 -12.39
N LEU A 165 2.52 -13.66 -11.10
CA LEU A 165 1.53 -13.78 -10.04
C LEU A 165 0.87 -12.43 -9.72
N THR A 166 -0.25 -12.51 -9.01
CA THR A 166 -0.90 -11.32 -8.47
C THR A 166 0.05 -10.66 -7.47
N LEU A 167 0.33 -9.37 -7.68
CA LEU A 167 1.27 -8.62 -6.87
C LEU A 167 0.62 -8.19 -5.56
N ILE A 168 0.46 -9.13 -4.63
CA ILE A 168 -0.06 -8.84 -3.31
C ILE A 168 1.13 -8.42 -2.45
N GLY A 169 1.23 -7.16 -2.04
CA GLY A 169 2.37 -6.73 -1.24
C GLY A 169 2.44 -5.25 -0.91
N PHE A 170 3.26 -4.96 0.09
CA PHE A 170 3.75 -3.62 0.40
C PHE A 170 5.25 -3.60 0.15
N TYR A 171 5.81 -2.39 -0.01
CA TYR A 171 7.26 -2.24 -0.02
C TYR A 171 7.85 -2.62 1.35
N HIS A 172 9.14 -2.94 1.35
CA HIS A 172 9.83 -3.56 2.48
C HIS A 172 9.85 -2.66 3.72
N ILE A 173 10.21 -1.38 3.57
CA ILE A 173 10.34 -0.39 4.65
C ILE A 173 8.96 -0.03 5.24
N PRO A 174 7.90 0.20 4.45
CA PRO A 174 6.54 0.32 4.95
C PRO A 174 6.06 -0.78 5.90
N ILE A 175 6.59 -2.00 5.83
CA ILE A 175 6.19 -3.09 6.75
C ILE A 175 6.50 -2.72 8.21
N ALA A 176 7.63 -2.04 8.48
CA ALA A 176 7.97 -1.57 9.81
C ALA A 176 6.87 -0.63 10.37
N ALA A 177 6.44 0.32 9.54
CA ALA A 177 5.36 1.24 9.90
C ALA A 177 4.01 0.53 9.97
N LEU A 178 3.74 -0.48 9.14
CA LEU A 178 2.52 -1.30 9.21
C LEU A 178 2.41 -2.00 10.56
N VAL A 179 3.49 -2.63 11.06
CA VAL A 179 3.51 -3.32 12.36
C VAL A 179 3.10 -2.34 13.48
N ILE A 180 3.74 -1.17 13.54
CA ILE A 180 3.38 -0.14 14.53
C ILE A 180 1.93 0.34 14.35
N GLY A 181 1.50 0.55 13.10
CA GLY A 181 0.14 0.98 12.79
C GLY A 181 -0.93 -0.03 13.24
N VAL A 182 -0.68 -1.32 13.05
CA VAL A 182 -1.55 -2.41 13.53
C VAL A 182 -1.56 -2.46 15.06
N SER A 183 -0.40 -2.36 15.71
CA SER A 183 -0.33 -2.29 17.18
C SER A 183 -1.15 -1.12 17.73
N MET A 184 -1.05 0.05 17.11
CA MET A 184 -1.86 1.23 17.47
C MET A 184 -3.35 1.02 17.22
N LEU A 185 -3.73 0.35 16.12
CA LEU A 185 -5.13 0.03 15.81
C LEU A 185 -5.75 -0.86 16.89
N LEU A 186 -5.03 -1.91 17.28
CA LEU A 186 -5.45 -2.86 18.31
C LEU A 186 -5.54 -2.18 19.69
N ALA A 187 -4.52 -1.41 20.05
CA ALA A 187 -4.51 -0.64 21.30
C ALA A 187 -5.67 0.37 21.37
N ALA A 188 -6.01 1.01 20.24
CA ALA A 188 -7.13 1.95 20.14
C ALA A 188 -8.51 1.26 20.01
N ARG A 189 -8.57 -0.08 19.97
CA ARG A 189 -9.81 -0.89 19.90
C ARG A 189 -10.79 -0.43 18.82
N ARG A 190 -10.28 -0.05 17.65
CA ARG A 190 -11.11 0.44 16.53
C ARG A 190 -11.72 -0.74 15.74
N TYR A 191 -12.66 -1.44 16.38
CA TYR A 191 -13.26 -2.68 15.86
C TYR A 191 -13.88 -2.53 14.46
N SER A 192 -14.45 -1.36 14.13
CA SER A 192 -15.03 -1.13 12.80
C SER A 192 -14.01 -1.26 11.66
N VAL A 193 -12.78 -0.75 11.85
CA VAL A 193 -11.72 -0.88 10.83
C VAL A 193 -11.23 -2.31 10.76
N ILE A 194 -11.08 -2.98 11.91
CA ILE A 194 -10.71 -4.40 11.99
C ILE A 194 -11.74 -5.25 11.23
N LEU A 195 -13.03 -4.98 11.41
CA LEU A 195 -14.12 -5.67 10.72
C LEU A 195 -14.06 -5.44 9.20
N ILE A 196 -13.84 -4.21 8.73
CA ILE A 196 -13.70 -3.92 7.29
C ILE A 196 -12.52 -4.69 6.69
N VAL A 197 -11.37 -4.70 7.37
CA VAL A 197 -10.19 -5.46 6.95
C VAL A 197 -10.49 -6.96 6.91
N ALA A 198 -11.11 -7.49 7.95
CA ALA A 198 -11.47 -8.91 8.05
C ALA A 198 -12.43 -9.31 6.91
N VAL A 199 -13.52 -8.57 6.71
CA VAL A 199 -14.50 -8.86 5.65
C VAL A 199 -13.86 -8.78 4.26
N GLY A 200 -13.11 -7.71 3.96
CA GLY A 200 -12.44 -7.57 2.67
C GLY A 200 -11.39 -8.65 2.42
N THR A 201 -10.67 -9.08 3.45
CA THR A 201 -9.70 -10.18 3.35
C THR A 201 -10.41 -11.51 3.15
N THR A 202 -11.45 -11.80 3.92
CA THR A 202 -12.25 -13.02 3.74
C THR A 202 -12.81 -13.09 2.33
N LEU A 203 -13.41 -12.02 1.80
CA LEU A 203 -13.92 -11.97 0.43
C LEU A 203 -12.82 -12.16 -0.64
N ALA A 204 -11.59 -11.72 -0.36
CA ALA A 204 -10.46 -11.90 -1.25
C ALA A 204 -9.93 -13.35 -1.28
N PHE A 205 -10.08 -14.10 -0.19
CA PHE A 205 -9.67 -15.51 -0.11
C PHE A 205 -10.82 -16.49 -0.35
N CYS A 206 -12.06 -16.05 -0.22
CA CYS A 206 -13.21 -16.76 -0.75
C CYS A 206 -13.11 -16.74 -2.29
N GLY A 207 -13.54 -17.82 -2.94
CA GLY A 207 -13.65 -17.85 -4.40
C GLY A 207 -14.58 -16.74 -4.92
N SER A 208 -14.78 -16.69 -6.23
CA SER A 208 -15.64 -15.68 -6.87
C SER A 208 -17.01 -15.56 -6.19
N PHE A 209 -17.28 -14.41 -5.57
CA PHE A 209 -18.55 -14.09 -4.90
C PHE A 209 -19.33 -13.09 -5.75
N TYR A 210 -20.56 -13.42 -6.14
CA TYR A 210 -21.37 -12.64 -7.12
C TYR A 210 -20.62 -12.31 -8.42
N GLU A 211 -19.86 -13.28 -8.96
CA GLU A 211 -19.06 -13.08 -10.18
C GLU A 211 -17.99 -11.96 -10.07
N VAL A 212 -17.66 -11.55 -8.84
CA VAL A 212 -16.58 -10.60 -8.58
C VAL A 212 -15.27 -11.35 -8.43
N SER A 213 -14.23 -10.89 -9.13
CA SER A 213 -12.88 -11.43 -9.01
C SER A 213 -12.33 -11.28 -7.58
N PRO A 214 -11.84 -12.35 -6.92
CA PRO A 214 -11.24 -12.27 -5.59
C PRO A 214 -10.14 -11.19 -5.43
N VAL A 215 -9.38 -10.93 -6.50
CA VAL A 215 -8.29 -9.95 -6.52
C VAL A 215 -8.77 -8.53 -6.21
N ILE A 216 -9.95 -8.12 -6.68
CA ILE A 216 -10.40 -6.72 -6.45
C ILE A 216 -10.81 -6.50 -5.00
N TRP A 217 -11.27 -7.55 -4.30
CA TRP A 217 -11.62 -7.45 -2.88
C TRP A 217 -10.41 -7.07 -2.02
N LEU A 218 -9.18 -7.43 -2.42
CA LEU A 218 -7.94 -7.01 -1.76
C LEU A 218 -7.73 -5.50 -1.74
N ALA A 219 -8.32 -4.75 -2.66
CA ALA A 219 -8.14 -3.30 -2.70
C ALA A 219 -8.62 -2.63 -1.40
N VAL A 220 -9.60 -3.22 -0.70
CA VAL A 220 -10.10 -2.75 0.60
C VAL A 220 -9.10 -2.97 1.74
N PRO A 221 -8.65 -4.20 2.06
CA PRO A 221 -7.63 -4.40 3.10
C PRO A 221 -6.31 -3.73 2.75
N VAL A 222 -5.90 -3.67 1.47
CA VAL A 222 -4.69 -2.94 1.05
C VAL A 222 -4.82 -1.44 1.32
N LEU A 223 -5.99 -0.84 1.07
CA LEU A 223 -6.27 0.54 1.44
C LEU A 223 -6.15 0.77 2.94
N CYS A 224 -6.79 -0.09 3.74
CA CYS A 224 -6.73 0.01 5.20
C CYS A 224 -5.30 -0.11 5.71
N CYS A 225 -4.53 -1.09 5.22
CA CYS A 225 -3.12 -1.25 5.56
C CYS A 225 -2.28 -0.04 5.14
N SER A 226 -2.55 0.57 3.99
CA SER A 226 -1.87 1.81 3.56
C SER A 226 -2.13 2.97 4.52
N VAL A 227 -3.37 3.12 5.00
CA VAL A 227 -3.72 4.11 6.05
C VAL A 227 -3.03 3.77 7.39
N LEU A 228 -2.96 2.48 7.75
CA LEU A 228 -2.25 2.03 8.95
C LEU A 228 -0.74 2.29 8.86
N ILE A 229 -0.14 2.15 7.68
CA ILE A 229 1.26 2.51 7.46
C ILE A 229 1.47 4.00 7.72
N GLY A 230 0.61 4.87 7.21
CA GLY A 230 0.67 6.30 7.55
C GLY A 230 0.54 6.55 9.06
N ALA A 231 -0.41 5.87 9.72
CA ALA A 231 -0.58 5.99 11.17
C ALA A 231 0.64 5.49 11.95
N GLY A 232 1.25 4.37 11.53
CA GLY A 232 2.43 3.81 12.17
C GLY A 232 3.71 4.61 11.88
N MET A 233 3.84 5.21 10.70
CA MET A 233 4.89 6.19 10.40
C MET A 233 4.78 7.39 11.34
N GLN A 234 3.57 7.88 11.57
CA GLN A 234 3.34 8.94 12.56
C GLN A 234 3.71 8.47 13.96
N GLY A 235 3.34 7.24 14.33
CA GLY A 235 3.75 6.59 15.57
C GLY A 235 5.26 6.60 15.76
N LEU A 236 6.02 6.10 14.77
CA LEU A 236 7.49 6.09 14.76
C LEU A 236 8.09 7.51 14.87
N ALA A 237 7.53 8.48 14.17
CA ALA A 237 7.99 9.86 14.22
C ALA A 237 7.68 10.55 15.56
N SER A 238 6.59 10.18 16.23
CA SER A 238 6.16 10.74 17.51
C SER A 238 6.61 9.96 18.74
N ALA A 239 7.17 8.76 18.56
CA ALA A 239 7.44 7.83 19.64
C ALA A 239 8.32 8.43 20.75
N GLY A 240 7.95 8.12 21.99
CA GLY A 240 8.64 8.52 23.20
C GLY A 240 9.43 7.37 23.83
N PHE A 241 10.04 7.63 24.98
CA PHE A 241 10.85 6.63 25.70
C PHE A 241 10.05 5.40 26.16
N ALA A 242 8.74 5.54 26.37
CA ALA A 242 7.84 4.44 26.69
C ALA A 242 7.65 3.46 25.51
N ASP A 243 7.77 3.96 24.28
CA ASP A 243 7.53 3.18 23.06
C ASP A 243 8.76 2.41 22.58
N ARG A 244 9.89 2.54 23.28
CA ARG A 244 11.18 1.96 22.87
C ARG A 244 11.13 0.45 22.63
N GLY A 245 10.30 -0.26 23.40
CA GLY A 245 10.14 -1.71 23.27
C GLY A 245 9.50 -2.07 21.92
N TRP A 246 8.44 -1.35 21.54
CA TRP A 246 7.76 -1.55 20.26
C TRP A 246 8.68 -1.28 19.07
N ILE A 247 9.49 -0.22 19.13
CA ILE A 247 10.42 0.12 18.05
C ILE A 247 11.54 -0.93 17.94
N LEU A 248 12.04 -1.43 19.07
CA LEU A 248 13.02 -2.52 19.08
C LEU A 248 12.44 -3.79 18.45
N VAL A 249 11.21 -4.16 18.80
CA VAL A 249 10.50 -5.30 18.21
C VAL A 249 10.34 -5.11 16.69
N THR A 250 9.93 -3.91 16.24
CA THR A 250 9.84 -3.61 14.81
C THR A 250 11.20 -3.73 14.11
N SER A 251 12.27 -3.20 14.72
CA SER A 251 13.63 -3.34 14.19
C SER A 251 14.06 -4.81 14.10
N ALA A 252 13.73 -5.62 15.11
CA ALA A 252 14.05 -7.04 15.15
C ALA A 252 13.28 -7.82 14.08
N ILE A 253 12.00 -7.52 13.86
CA ILE A 253 11.20 -8.11 12.78
C ILE A 253 11.83 -7.79 11.42
N MET A 254 12.20 -6.54 11.17
CA MET A 254 12.84 -6.14 9.92
C MET A 254 14.19 -6.84 9.71
N ALA A 255 15.00 -6.98 10.76
CA ALA A 255 16.25 -7.72 10.70
C ALA A 255 16.03 -9.22 10.42
N ALA A 256 15.02 -9.83 11.03
CA ALA A 256 14.66 -11.23 10.78
C ALA A 256 14.21 -11.43 9.32
N LEU A 257 13.40 -10.52 8.77
CA LEU A 257 12.99 -10.53 7.36
C LEU A 257 14.19 -10.35 6.42
N ALA A 258 15.16 -9.48 6.77
CA ALA A 258 16.40 -9.32 6.03
C ALA A 258 17.21 -10.62 6.00
N ILE A 259 17.40 -11.28 7.15
CA ILE A 259 18.14 -12.54 7.24
C ILE A 259 17.42 -13.63 6.44
N ALA A 260 16.11 -13.77 6.61
CA ALA A 260 15.32 -14.76 5.88
C ALA A 260 15.41 -14.57 4.36
N THR A 261 15.29 -13.35 3.87
CA THR A 261 15.43 -13.05 2.43
C THR A 261 16.84 -13.31 1.91
N LEU A 262 17.89 -12.97 2.66
CA LEU A 262 19.27 -13.26 2.26
C LEU A 262 19.60 -14.77 2.28
N LEU A 263 19.07 -15.54 3.24
CA LEU A 263 19.21 -17.00 3.27
C LEU A 263 18.45 -17.66 2.12
N LEU A 264 17.29 -17.14 1.74
CA LEU A 264 16.60 -17.58 0.54
C LEU A 264 17.44 -17.25 -0.71
N ALA A 265 18.01 -16.06 -0.79
CA ALA A 265 18.91 -15.69 -1.90
C ALA A 265 20.08 -16.67 -2.03
N SER A 266 20.76 -17.02 -0.93
CA SER A 266 21.88 -17.97 -0.96
C SER A 266 21.44 -19.37 -1.42
N LYS A 267 20.29 -19.86 -0.96
CA LYS A 267 19.71 -21.13 -1.41
C LYS A 267 19.42 -21.14 -2.91
N TYR A 268 18.87 -20.04 -3.44
CA TYR A 268 18.59 -19.92 -4.89
C TYR A 268 19.87 -19.79 -5.73
N PHE A 269 20.93 -19.15 -5.22
CA PHE A 269 22.24 -19.13 -5.88
C PHE A 269 22.87 -20.54 -5.98
N GLN A 270 22.64 -21.38 -4.98
CA GLN A 270 23.14 -22.76 -4.94
C GLN A 270 22.28 -23.75 -5.74
N THR A 271 21.12 -23.33 -6.26
CA THR A 271 20.25 -24.20 -7.06
C THR A 271 20.86 -24.44 -8.44
N PHE A 272 20.87 -25.71 -8.87
CA PHE A 272 21.56 -26.31 -10.01
C PHE A 272 21.83 -25.36 -11.21
N LEU A 273 23.09 -25.27 -11.64
CA LEU A 273 23.58 -24.55 -12.83
C LEU A 273 23.20 -23.05 -12.92
N GLY A 274 22.91 -22.38 -11.81
CA GLY A 274 22.63 -20.94 -11.81
C GLY A 274 21.25 -20.57 -12.37
N LEU A 275 20.37 -21.54 -12.61
CA LEU A 275 18.98 -21.31 -13.05
C LEU A 275 18.19 -20.44 -12.05
N GLY A 276 18.59 -20.45 -10.76
CA GLY A 276 18.04 -19.61 -9.71
C GLY A 276 18.62 -18.20 -9.59
N ALA A 277 19.69 -17.85 -10.33
CA ALA A 277 20.43 -16.60 -10.12
C ALA A 277 19.56 -15.34 -10.26
N GLY A 278 18.60 -15.36 -11.19
CA GLY A 278 17.68 -14.24 -11.37
C GLY A 278 16.70 -14.05 -10.20
N TYR A 279 16.33 -15.12 -9.49
CA TYR A 279 15.51 -15.03 -8.27
C TYR A 279 16.35 -14.62 -7.06
N ALA A 280 17.55 -15.19 -6.98
CA ALA A 280 18.50 -14.88 -5.93
C ALA A 280 18.83 -13.38 -5.89
N LYS A 281 19.06 -12.74 -7.05
CA LYS A 281 19.26 -11.29 -7.14
C LYS A 281 18.09 -10.48 -6.58
N LEU A 282 16.84 -10.91 -6.81
CA LEU A 282 15.66 -10.22 -6.29
C LEU A 282 15.52 -10.34 -4.78
N PHE A 283 15.79 -11.53 -4.24
CA PHE A 283 15.86 -11.71 -2.79
C PHE A 283 17.00 -10.90 -2.16
N THR A 284 18.13 -10.75 -2.85
CA THR A 284 19.22 -9.87 -2.39
C THR A 284 18.80 -8.41 -2.35
N GLU A 285 18.13 -7.89 -3.38
CA GLU A 285 17.62 -6.52 -3.38
C GLU A 285 16.54 -6.29 -2.31
N ALA A 286 15.62 -7.24 -2.14
CA ALA A 286 14.64 -7.22 -1.04
C ALA A 286 15.33 -7.21 0.34
N GLY A 287 16.33 -8.07 0.52
CA GLY A 287 17.13 -8.13 1.74
C GLY A 287 17.83 -6.81 2.05
N LYS A 288 18.43 -6.14 1.05
CA LYS A 288 19.03 -4.80 1.22
C LYS A 288 18.00 -3.76 1.69
N MET A 289 16.79 -3.78 1.16
CA MET A 289 15.72 -2.87 1.60
C MET A 289 15.25 -3.16 3.03
N TYR A 290 15.15 -4.43 3.42
CA TYR A 290 14.87 -4.80 4.81
C TYR A 290 16.00 -4.39 5.76
N VAL A 291 17.27 -4.54 5.37
CA VAL A 291 18.41 -4.03 6.14
C VAL A 291 18.32 -2.52 6.30
N LEU A 292 18.02 -1.77 5.23
CA LEU A 292 17.84 -0.32 5.31
C LEU A 292 16.70 0.05 6.29
N GLY A 293 15.57 -0.64 6.21
CA GLY A 293 14.46 -0.45 7.15
C GLY A 293 14.83 -0.77 8.60
N ALA A 294 15.58 -1.85 8.83
CA ALA A 294 16.09 -2.21 10.16
C ALA A 294 17.06 -1.16 10.71
N ILE A 295 17.99 -0.65 9.89
CA ILE A 295 18.93 0.43 10.27
C ILE A 295 18.16 1.69 10.67
N VAL A 296 17.17 2.10 9.87
CA VAL A 296 16.34 3.28 10.16
C VAL A 296 15.58 3.11 11.48
N ALA A 297 14.95 1.96 11.70
CA ALA A 297 14.26 1.65 12.96
C ALA A 297 15.22 1.65 14.15
N ALA A 298 16.43 1.08 13.99
CA ALA A 298 17.47 1.05 15.01
C ALA A 298 17.98 2.46 15.36
N ILE A 299 18.23 3.33 14.37
CA ILE A 299 18.61 4.73 14.59
C ILE A 299 17.54 5.43 15.44
N ILE A 300 16.26 5.27 15.07
CA ILE A 300 15.14 5.86 15.82
C ILE A 300 15.09 5.31 17.25
N PHE A 301 15.29 4.00 17.43
CA PHE A 301 15.38 3.38 18.75
C PHE A 301 16.50 3.98 19.60
N PHE A 302 17.71 4.11 19.07
CA PHE A 302 18.85 4.67 19.81
C PHE A 302 18.61 6.14 20.16
N MET A 303 18.06 6.94 19.25
CA MET A 303 17.67 8.32 19.53
C MET A 303 16.67 8.41 20.69
N ILE A 304 15.66 7.53 20.69
CA ILE A 304 14.64 7.49 21.74
C ILE A 304 15.21 7.00 23.06
N ARG A 305 16.08 5.99 23.03
CA ARG A 305 16.79 5.49 24.22
C ARG A 305 17.66 6.58 24.84
N ALA A 306 18.34 7.38 24.02
CA ALA A 306 19.12 8.54 24.44
C ALA A 306 18.26 9.77 24.80
N LYS A 307 16.92 9.65 24.74
CA LYS A 307 15.95 10.74 25.00
C LYS A 307 16.17 11.98 24.12
N LEU A 308 16.76 11.82 22.94
CA LEU A 308 16.99 12.90 21.97
C LEU A 308 15.66 13.32 21.34
N ARG A 309 15.26 14.58 21.51
CA ARG A 309 14.00 15.13 21.01
C ARG A 309 14.12 15.68 19.58
N MET A 310 14.72 14.92 18.66
CA MET A 310 14.93 15.35 17.26
C MET A 310 13.82 14.83 16.34
N ARG A 311 12.59 15.34 16.54
CA ARG A 311 11.42 14.88 15.78
C ARG A 311 11.59 15.05 14.26
N LEU A 312 12.11 16.20 13.84
CA LEU A 312 12.31 16.50 12.41
C LEU A 312 13.29 15.53 11.76
N PHE A 313 14.40 15.22 12.43
CA PHE A 313 15.38 14.26 11.92
C PHE A 313 14.78 12.87 11.77
N ARG A 314 14.02 12.38 12.76
CA ARG A 314 13.31 11.09 12.65
C ARG A 314 12.37 11.06 11.45
N GLN A 315 11.61 12.13 11.24
CA GLN A 315 10.71 12.25 10.12
C GLN A 315 11.46 12.26 8.78
N LEU A 316 12.55 13.02 8.67
CA LEU A 316 13.38 13.06 7.46
C LEU A 316 13.97 11.70 7.11
N VAL A 317 14.54 10.98 8.08
CA VAL A 317 15.12 9.65 7.85
C VAL A 317 14.03 8.65 7.43
N LEU A 318 12.86 8.67 8.07
CA LEU A 318 11.72 7.83 7.66
C LEU A 318 11.23 8.17 6.25
N CYS A 319 11.04 9.44 5.95
CA CYS A 319 10.59 9.91 4.63
C CYS A 319 11.58 9.51 3.54
N ALA A 320 12.88 9.70 3.77
CA ALA A 320 13.92 9.35 2.81
C ALA A 320 13.94 7.84 2.54
N ALA A 321 13.89 7.03 3.59
CA ALA A 321 13.85 5.58 3.46
C ALA A 321 12.61 5.10 2.69
N MET A 322 11.41 5.57 3.06
CA MET A 322 10.18 5.24 2.34
C MET A 322 10.20 5.69 0.89
N ALA A 323 10.71 6.89 0.61
CA ALA A 323 10.81 7.41 -0.76
C ALA A 323 11.74 6.56 -1.63
N VAL A 324 12.90 6.15 -1.10
CA VAL A 324 13.85 5.27 -1.81
C VAL A 324 13.21 3.93 -2.16
N ASP A 325 12.55 3.29 -1.19
CA ASP A 325 11.93 1.98 -1.38
C ASP A 325 10.74 2.05 -2.36
N ILE A 326 9.88 3.07 -2.25
CA ILE A 326 8.78 3.29 -3.22
C ILE A 326 9.34 3.59 -4.61
N PHE A 327 10.35 4.46 -4.73
CA PHE A 327 10.88 4.88 -6.02
C PHE A 327 11.51 3.70 -6.78
N ILE A 328 12.38 2.94 -6.10
CA ILE A 328 13.07 1.80 -6.69
C ILE A 328 12.07 0.65 -6.94
N GLY A 329 11.21 0.37 -5.97
CA GLY A 329 10.23 -0.70 -6.05
C GLY A 329 9.18 -0.45 -7.15
N ALA A 330 8.59 0.74 -7.21
CA ALA A 330 7.58 1.08 -8.21
C ALA A 330 8.17 1.00 -9.62
N ARG A 331 9.36 1.57 -9.83
CA ARG A 331 10.06 1.52 -11.11
C ARG A 331 10.32 0.09 -11.54
N TYR A 332 10.87 -0.74 -10.65
CA TYR A 332 11.11 -2.14 -10.95
C TYR A 332 9.83 -2.89 -11.35
N ILE A 333 8.70 -2.63 -10.66
CA ILE A 333 7.43 -3.29 -10.95
C ILE A 333 6.89 -2.88 -12.32
N VAL A 334 6.89 -1.57 -12.62
CA VAL A 334 6.42 -1.08 -13.93
C VAL A 334 7.31 -1.60 -15.06
N ASP A 335 8.63 -1.58 -14.89
CA ASP A 335 9.59 -2.12 -15.86
C ASP A 335 9.46 -3.64 -16.11
N LYS A 336 8.75 -4.36 -15.24
CA LYS A 336 8.46 -5.79 -15.41
C LYS A 336 7.07 -6.10 -15.95
N ILE A 337 6.13 -5.16 -15.83
CA ILE A 337 4.76 -5.36 -16.31
C ILE A 337 4.59 -4.80 -17.73
N MET A 338 5.28 -3.71 -18.08
CA MET A 338 5.22 -3.04 -19.38
C MET A 338 6.28 -3.54 -20.35
#